data_AF-W7B549-F1
#
_entry.id   AF-W7B549-F1
#
_cell.length_a   1.000
_cell.length_b   1.000
_cell.length_c   1.000
_cell.angle_alpha   90.00
_cell.angle_beta   90.00
_cell.angle_gamma   90.00
#
_symmetry.space_group_name_H-M   'P 1'
#
loop_
_entity.id
_entity.type
_entity.pdbx_description
1 polymer ?
#
loop_
_entity_poly.entity_id
_entity_poly.type
_entity_poly.pdbx_seq_one_letter_code
_entity_poly.pdbx_strand_id
1 'polypeptide(L)'
;MAVRIEQEFEKNKVKLQLGKSVTAFHEEGKRIELEDGEILVSDLTIFSVGVTPESNLAQTAGIKTGLRGGIIVDENYETSAADVYAIGDAIVVKQEVNQQDTLVSLASPANRQGRMVADIIFGKARPNKGFLGTAIVRVFALVAAATGLNEKALQEAGISYTALHIQGKSHASYFPGNTPLFLKVLFANEDGRILGAQAIGENGVDKRIDILATAIKAGMSVAELPELELTYAPPFGSAKDPVNMAGYVGLNLLEGLSESIQWHQLNEEKANGAILLDVRNQVELENGKIKDSIHIPLDELRNRISELKKEIPIIVTCQVGLRGYLAERILKNAGYQVKNLDGGFSLYQTILPGEVE
;
A
#
# COMPACT_ATOMS: atom_id res chain seq x y z
N MET A 1 -3.41 -5.74 1.45
CA MET A 1 -4.06 -4.55 2.03
C MET A 1 -5.59 -4.64 1.94
N ALA A 2 -6.19 -4.75 0.75
CA ALA A 2 -7.65 -4.81 0.56
C ALA A 2 -8.38 -5.90 1.37
N VAL A 3 -7.80 -7.09 1.54
CA VAL A 3 -8.42 -8.17 2.35
C VAL A 3 -8.79 -7.73 3.78
N ARG A 4 -8.06 -6.79 4.38
CA ARG A 4 -8.42 -6.24 5.70
C ARG A 4 -9.69 -5.38 5.67
N ILE A 5 -9.92 -4.71 4.54
CA ILE A 5 -11.14 -3.93 4.29
C ILE A 5 -12.30 -4.89 4.06
N GLU A 6 -12.07 -5.98 3.31
CA GLU A 6 -13.07 -7.04 3.09
C GLU A 6 -13.53 -7.66 4.41
N GLN A 7 -12.57 -8.02 5.29
CA GLN A 7 -12.85 -8.53 6.63
C GLN A 7 -13.68 -7.55 7.49
N GLU A 8 -13.44 -6.24 7.37
CA GLU A 8 -14.23 -5.24 8.12
C GLU A 8 -15.65 -5.10 7.57
N PHE A 9 -15.84 -5.20 6.25
CA PHE A 9 -17.18 -5.27 5.64
C PHE A 9 -17.93 -6.50 6.14
N GLU A 10 -17.31 -7.68 6.10
CA GLU A 10 -17.92 -8.94 6.56
C GLU A 10 -18.26 -8.92 8.04
N LYS A 11 -17.35 -8.40 8.89
CA LYS A 11 -17.58 -8.19 10.32
C LYS A 11 -18.81 -7.32 10.59
N ASN A 12 -19.07 -6.35 9.72
CA ASN A 12 -20.25 -5.48 9.77
C ASN A 12 -21.43 -6.02 8.94
N LYS A 13 -21.40 -7.31 8.59
CA LYS A 13 -22.48 -8.06 7.91
C LYS A 13 -22.79 -7.55 6.50
N VAL A 14 -21.83 -6.91 5.85
CA VAL A 14 -21.93 -6.56 4.43
C VAL A 14 -21.52 -7.77 3.60
N LYS A 15 -22.43 -8.24 2.74
CA LYS A 15 -22.14 -9.32 1.78
C LYS A 15 -21.34 -8.73 0.61
N LEU A 16 -20.13 -9.22 0.42
CA LEU A 16 -19.28 -8.83 -0.70
C LEU A 16 -19.49 -9.76 -1.89
N GLN A 17 -19.66 -9.19 -3.08
CA GLN A 17 -19.76 -9.89 -4.36
C GLN A 17 -18.60 -9.42 -5.25
N LEU A 18 -17.39 -9.88 -4.94
CA LEU A 18 -16.17 -9.48 -5.65
C LEU A 18 -16.05 -10.23 -6.98
N GLY A 19 -15.43 -9.60 -7.97
CA GLY A 19 -15.21 -10.22 -9.28
C GLY A 19 -16.49 -10.51 -10.07
N LYS A 20 -17.59 -9.83 -9.73
CA LYS A 20 -18.88 -9.92 -10.43
C LYS A 20 -19.30 -8.56 -11.00
N SER A 21 -19.84 -8.59 -12.20
CA SER A 21 -20.38 -7.42 -12.91
C SER A 21 -21.90 -7.51 -13.01
N VAL A 22 -22.59 -6.36 -12.93
CA VAL A 22 -24.02 -6.26 -13.22
C VAL A 22 -24.24 -6.16 -14.73
N THR A 23 -25.11 -6.98 -15.29
CA THR A 23 -25.41 -7.04 -16.72
C THR A 23 -26.77 -6.48 -17.09
N ALA A 24 -27.77 -6.59 -16.20
CA ALA A 24 -29.12 -6.08 -16.44
C ALA A 24 -29.86 -5.71 -15.15
N PHE A 25 -30.83 -4.79 -15.31
CA PHE A 25 -31.80 -4.44 -14.28
C PHE A 25 -33.20 -4.80 -14.77
N HIS A 26 -33.93 -5.57 -13.96
CA HIS A 26 -35.30 -6.00 -14.23
C HIS A 26 -36.25 -5.44 -13.16
N GLU A 27 -37.54 -5.46 -13.46
CA GLU A 27 -38.60 -5.08 -12.51
C GLU A 27 -38.34 -3.72 -11.85
N GLU A 28 -38.10 -2.69 -12.68
CA GLU A 28 -37.81 -1.31 -12.24
C GLU A 28 -36.60 -1.21 -11.29
N GLY A 29 -35.61 -2.10 -11.46
CA GLY A 29 -34.36 -2.11 -10.68
C GLY A 29 -34.42 -2.95 -9.41
N LYS A 30 -35.54 -3.64 -9.13
CA LYS A 30 -35.68 -4.53 -7.97
C LYS A 30 -34.90 -5.82 -8.11
N ARG A 31 -34.63 -6.25 -9.35
CA ARG A 31 -33.86 -7.44 -9.67
C ARG A 31 -32.64 -7.07 -10.49
N ILE A 32 -31.48 -7.47 -9.99
CA ILE A 32 -30.17 -7.15 -10.55
C ILE A 32 -29.56 -8.46 -11.03
N GLU A 33 -29.34 -8.57 -12.33
CA GLU A 33 -28.70 -9.74 -12.94
C GLU A 33 -27.18 -9.53 -12.97
N LEU A 34 -26.45 -10.52 -12.46
CA LEU A 34 -25.00 -10.57 -12.50
C LEU A 34 -24.53 -11.38 -13.72
N GLU A 35 -23.27 -11.21 -14.10
CA GLU A 35 -22.68 -11.87 -15.28
C GLU A 35 -22.67 -13.40 -15.22
N ASP A 36 -22.75 -13.98 -14.03
CA ASP A 36 -22.85 -15.43 -13.80
C ASP A 36 -24.30 -15.94 -13.76
N GLY A 37 -25.28 -15.07 -14.02
CA GLY A 37 -26.71 -15.37 -13.96
C GLY A 37 -27.32 -15.33 -12.55
N GLU A 38 -26.54 -15.06 -11.50
CA GLU A 38 -27.10 -14.80 -10.16
C GLU A 38 -28.02 -13.58 -10.22
N ILE A 39 -29.20 -13.69 -9.60
CA ILE A 39 -30.13 -12.57 -9.45
C ILE A 39 -30.11 -12.09 -8.01
N LEU A 40 -29.76 -10.83 -7.81
CA LEU A 40 -29.89 -10.13 -6.53
C LEU A 40 -31.23 -9.39 -6.49
N VAL A 41 -31.84 -9.35 -5.30
CA VAL A 41 -33.04 -8.54 -5.04
C VAL A 41 -32.65 -7.37 -4.15
N SER A 42 -33.07 -6.16 -4.52
CA SER A 42 -32.81 -4.95 -3.74
C SER A 42 -33.99 -3.97 -3.80
N ASP A 43 -34.20 -3.24 -2.71
CA ASP A 43 -35.14 -2.12 -2.66
C ASP A 43 -34.51 -0.79 -3.14
N LEU A 44 -33.18 -0.69 -3.10
CA LEU A 44 -32.42 0.48 -3.51
C LEU A 44 -31.08 0.07 -4.12
N THR A 45 -30.74 0.66 -5.27
CA THR A 45 -29.44 0.49 -5.90
C THR A 45 -28.70 1.83 -5.94
N ILE A 46 -27.47 1.85 -5.43
CA ILE A 46 -26.57 3.00 -5.49
C ILE A 46 -25.45 2.68 -6.50
N PHE A 47 -25.37 3.47 -7.57
CA PHE A 47 -24.27 3.37 -8.55
C PHE A 47 -23.07 4.20 -8.10
N SER A 48 -21.93 3.53 -7.91
CA SER A 48 -20.65 4.17 -7.56
C SER A 48 -19.51 3.51 -8.34
N VAL A 49 -19.58 3.61 -9.67
CA VAL A 49 -18.66 2.92 -10.61
C VAL A 49 -17.56 3.83 -11.16
N GLY A 50 -17.33 4.97 -10.52
CA GLY A 50 -16.39 6.01 -10.94
C GLY A 50 -17.04 7.18 -11.63
N VAL A 51 -16.21 8.14 -12.05
CA VAL A 51 -16.61 9.40 -12.70
C VAL A 51 -15.88 9.56 -14.03
N THR A 52 -16.44 10.40 -14.91
CA THR A 52 -15.81 10.76 -16.19
C THR A 52 -15.58 12.28 -16.26
N PRO A 53 -14.51 12.75 -16.91
CA PRO A 53 -14.26 14.18 -17.07
C PRO A 53 -15.39 14.90 -17.82
N GLU A 54 -15.96 15.95 -17.21
CA GLU A 54 -16.94 16.86 -17.84
C GLU A 54 -16.24 17.77 -18.86
N SER A 55 -16.00 17.24 -20.06
CA SER A 55 -15.19 17.88 -21.11
C SER A 55 -15.97 18.28 -22.36
N ASN A 56 -17.30 18.17 -22.35
CA ASN A 56 -18.15 18.43 -23.52
C ASN A 56 -17.94 19.86 -24.08
N LEU A 57 -17.89 20.87 -23.20
CA LEU A 57 -17.62 22.25 -23.61
C LEU A 57 -16.27 22.40 -24.33
N ALA A 58 -15.22 21.78 -23.78
CA ALA A 58 -13.88 21.81 -24.35
C ALA A 58 -13.85 21.12 -25.72
N GLN A 59 -14.45 19.92 -25.83
CA GLN A 59 -14.53 19.19 -27.09
C GLN A 59 -15.28 19.97 -28.17
N THR A 60 -16.44 20.54 -27.82
CA THR A 60 -17.26 21.38 -28.73
C THR A 60 -16.49 22.61 -29.20
N ALA A 61 -15.65 23.18 -28.33
CA ALA A 61 -14.79 24.32 -28.65
C ALA A 61 -13.51 23.96 -29.42
N GLY A 62 -13.26 22.68 -29.73
CA GLY A 62 -12.05 22.22 -30.41
C GLY A 62 -10.80 22.19 -29.52
N ILE A 63 -10.96 22.26 -28.20
CA ILE A 63 -9.86 22.12 -27.24
C ILE A 63 -9.43 20.65 -27.15
N LYS A 64 -8.12 20.42 -27.16
CA LYS A 64 -7.54 19.07 -27.10
C LYS A 64 -7.93 18.35 -25.81
N THR A 65 -8.43 17.12 -25.97
CA THR A 65 -8.67 16.16 -24.89
C THR A 65 -7.79 14.92 -25.07
N GLY A 66 -7.59 14.17 -23.99
CA GLY A 66 -6.68 13.04 -23.92
C GLY A 66 -7.28 11.86 -23.16
N LEU A 67 -6.52 11.35 -22.19
CA LEU A 67 -6.87 10.18 -21.39
C LEU A 67 -8.32 10.24 -20.90
N ARG A 68 -9.13 9.28 -21.37
CA ARG A 68 -10.57 9.14 -21.04
C ARG A 68 -11.38 10.44 -21.22
N GLY A 69 -11.01 11.26 -22.21
CA GLY A 69 -11.68 12.53 -22.51
C GLY A 69 -11.29 13.70 -21.61
N GLY A 70 -10.29 13.56 -20.72
CA GLY A 70 -9.80 14.67 -19.91
C GLY A 70 -9.23 15.80 -20.76
N ILE A 71 -9.44 17.05 -20.34
CA ILE A 71 -8.90 18.25 -20.99
C ILE A 71 -7.38 18.27 -20.83
N ILE A 72 -6.65 18.39 -21.94
CA ILE A 72 -5.19 18.50 -21.90
C ILE A 72 -4.82 19.95 -21.58
N VAL A 73 -3.93 20.10 -20.60
CA VAL A 73 -3.38 21.39 -20.21
C VAL A 73 -1.86 21.34 -20.15
N ASP A 74 -1.21 22.48 -20.27
CA ASP A 74 0.23 22.64 -20.10
C ASP A 74 0.64 22.76 -18.61
N GLU A 75 1.90 23.07 -18.34
CA GLU A 75 2.41 23.30 -16.98
C GLU A 75 1.77 24.51 -16.26
N ASN A 76 1.09 25.40 -16.99
CA ASN A 76 0.40 26.58 -16.47
C ASN A 76 -1.12 26.37 -16.36
N TYR A 77 -1.59 25.15 -16.61
CA TYR A 77 -3.01 24.79 -16.69
C TYR A 77 -3.75 25.44 -17.87
N GLU A 78 -3.03 25.99 -18.84
CA GLU A 78 -3.60 26.55 -20.06
C GLU A 78 -3.92 25.42 -21.03
N THR A 79 -5.07 25.51 -21.69
CA THR A 79 -5.51 24.52 -22.68
C THR A 79 -4.84 24.76 -24.03
N SER A 80 -5.22 23.99 -25.07
CA SER A 80 -4.77 24.27 -26.44
C SER A 80 -5.36 25.55 -27.05
N ALA A 81 -6.35 26.18 -26.40
CA ALA A 81 -6.88 27.47 -26.79
C ALA A 81 -6.27 28.55 -25.88
N ALA A 82 -5.72 29.60 -26.50
CA ALA A 82 -5.12 30.73 -25.79
C ALA A 82 -6.14 31.38 -24.85
N ASP A 83 -5.66 31.79 -23.68
CA ASP A 83 -6.43 32.46 -22.62
C ASP A 83 -7.55 31.60 -21.99
N VAL A 84 -7.60 30.30 -22.30
CA VAL A 84 -8.54 29.34 -21.71
C VAL A 84 -7.79 28.36 -20.83
N TYR A 85 -8.11 28.37 -19.54
CA TYR A 85 -7.52 27.51 -18.50
C TYR A 85 -8.52 26.45 -18.05
N ALA A 86 -8.01 25.29 -17.63
CA ALA A 86 -8.83 24.23 -17.06
C ALA A 86 -8.17 23.64 -15.81
N ILE A 87 -9.00 23.27 -14.83
CA ILE A 87 -8.58 22.68 -13.56
C ILE A 87 -9.59 21.62 -13.10
N GLY A 88 -9.29 20.97 -11.98
CA GLY A 88 -10.15 20.04 -11.28
C GLY A 88 -10.19 18.67 -11.95
N ASP A 89 -11.27 17.96 -11.70
CA ASP A 89 -11.47 16.57 -12.14
C ASP A 89 -11.56 16.43 -13.67
N ALA A 90 -11.73 17.55 -14.39
CA ALA A 90 -11.88 17.59 -15.83
C ALA A 90 -10.56 17.49 -16.59
N ILE A 91 -9.40 17.73 -15.95
CA ILE A 91 -8.11 17.80 -16.64
C ILE A 91 -7.29 16.51 -16.54
N VAL A 92 -6.47 16.26 -17.57
CA VAL A 92 -5.36 15.31 -17.48
C VAL A 92 -4.26 15.93 -16.64
N VAL A 93 -3.74 15.17 -15.68
CA VAL A 93 -2.60 15.58 -14.85
C VAL A 93 -1.47 14.57 -14.94
N LYS A 94 -0.27 14.97 -14.54
CA LYS A 94 0.85 14.05 -14.37
C LYS A 94 0.80 13.36 -13.02
N GLN A 95 0.92 12.03 -13.01
CA GLN A 95 1.24 11.28 -11.81
C GLN A 95 2.72 11.56 -11.48
N GLU A 96 2.99 12.10 -10.31
CA GLU A 96 4.28 12.72 -10.03
C GLU A 96 5.47 11.77 -9.85
N VAL A 97 5.22 10.51 -9.53
CA VAL A 97 6.27 9.49 -9.35
C VAL A 97 6.81 8.99 -10.69
N ASN A 98 5.92 8.73 -11.66
CA ASN A 98 6.28 8.18 -12.98
C ASN A 98 6.11 9.15 -14.15
N GLN A 99 5.58 10.36 -13.90
CA GLN A 99 5.33 11.41 -14.90
C GLN A 99 4.38 11.00 -16.04
N GLN A 100 3.61 9.93 -15.87
CA GLN A 100 2.61 9.49 -16.83
C GLN A 100 1.31 10.30 -16.67
N ASP A 101 0.56 10.42 -17.76
CA ASP A 101 -0.77 11.02 -17.74
C ASP A 101 -1.72 10.18 -16.90
N THR A 102 -2.51 10.85 -16.07
CA THR A 102 -3.51 10.23 -15.22
C THR A 102 -4.68 11.18 -14.96
N LEU A 103 -5.73 10.65 -14.33
CA LEU A 103 -6.86 11.43 -13.81
C LEU A 103 -6.85 11.34 -12.29
N VAL A 104 -6.84 12.48 -11.62
CA VAL A 104 -6.92 12.57 -10.15
C VAL A 104 -8.15 13.38 -9.76
N SER A 105 -9.26 12.69 -9.56
CA SER A 105 -10.54 13.29 -9.15
C SER A 105 -10.60 13.46 -7.63
N LEU A 106 -9.86 14.42 -7.10
CA LEU A 106 -9.74 14.69 -5.67
C LEU A 106 -9.81 16.19 -5.37
N ALA A 107 -10.48 16.54 -4.27
CA ALA A 107 -10.74 17.94 -3.90
C ALA A 107 -9.47 18.74 -3.58
N SER A 108 -8.47 18.13 -2.94
CA SER A 108 -7.21 18.82 -2.58
C SER A 108 -6.42 19.26 -3.83
N PRO A 109 -6.19 18.38 -4.83
CA PRO A 109 -5.72 18.79 -6.16
C PRO A 109 -6.52 19.93 -6.78
N ALA A 110 -7.85 19.83 -6.86
CA ALA A 110 -8.69 20.85 -7.48
C ALA A 110 -8.53 22.24 -6.81
N ASN A 111 -8.54 22.30 -5.48
CA ASN A 111 -8.31 23.53 -4.72
C ASN A 111 -6.91 24.11 -4.98
N ARG A 112 -5.89 23.26 -4.98
CA ARG A 112 -4.50 23.68 -5.24
C ARG A 112 -4.35 24.25 -6.64
N GLN A 113 -4.95 23.59 -7.63
CA GLN A 113 -4.92 24.02 -9.03
C GLN A 113 -5.59 25.38 -9.20
N GLY A 114 -6.80 25.60 -8.64
CA GLY A 114 -7.47 26.91 -8.72
C GLY A 114 -6.63 28.03 -8.08
N ARG A 115 -6.01 27.75 -6.93
CA ARG A 115 -5.09 28.69 -6.27
C ARG A 115 -3.83 28.97 -7.10
N MET A 116 -3.31 27.99 -7.85
CA MET A 116 -2.15 28.15 -8.72
C MET A 116 -2.49 28.93 -10.00
N VAL A 117 -3.60 28.60 -10.65
CA VAL A 117 -4.07 29.27 -11.86
C VAL A 117 -4.35 30.74 -11.63
N ALA A 118 -4.92 31.11 -10.48
CA ALA A 118 -5.08 32.52 -10.12
C ALA A 118 -3.74 33.26 -10.12
N ASP A 119 -2.69 32.70 -9.49
CA ASP A 119 -1.35 33.29 -9.49
C ASP A 119 -0.77 33.40 -10.93
N ILE A 120 -0.95 32.36 -11.75
CA ILE A 120 -0.47 32.28 -13.14
C ILE A 120 -1.09 33.37 -14.01
N ILE A 121 -2.42 33.56 -13.91
CA ILE A 121 -3.15 34.61 -14.63
C ILE A 121 -2.60 36.01 -14.29
N PHE A 122 -2.13 36.20 -13.05
CA PHE A 122 -1.47 37.44 -12.61
C PHE A 122 0.05 37.48 -12.84
N GLY A 123 0.58 36.63 -13.72
CA GLY A 123 1.99 36.62 -14.11
C GLY A 123 2.96 36.04 -13.08
N LYS A 124 2.46 35.28 -12.09
CA LYS A 124 3.30 34.60 -11.10
C LYS A 124 3.53 33.14 -11.48
N ALA A 125 4.79 32.74 -11.60
CA ALA A 125 5.15 31.35 -11.91
C ALA A 125 4.70 30.37 -10.81
N ARG A 126 3.82 29.43 -11.17
CA ARG A 126 3.34 28.32 -10.32
C ARG A 126 3.19 27.01 -11.14
N PRO A 127 4.28 26.48 -11.70
CA PRO A 127 4.18 25.34 -12.60
C PRO A 127 3.54 24.12 -11.92
N ASN A 128 2.71 23.40 -12.67
CA ASN A 128 2.11 22.15 -12.29
C ASN A 128 3.19 21.07 -12.12
N LYS A 129 3.40 20.62 -10.88
CA LYS A 129 4.40 19.58 -10.53
C LYS A 129 3.82 18.16 -10.50
N GLY A 130 2.59 17.98 -10.98
CA GLY A 130 1.87 16.72 -10.87
C GLY A 130 1.33 16.45 -9.46
N PHE A 131 0.73 15.27 -9.32
CA PHE A 131 0.00 14.85 -8.13
C PHE A 131 0.31 13.40 -7.76
N LEU A 132 0.38 13.14 -6.45
CA LEU A 132 0.59 11.80 -5.91
C LEU A 132 -0.68 10.94 -5.86
N GLY A 133 -1.86 11.56 -5.88
CA GLY A 133 -3.12 10.85 -5.63
C GLY A 133 -3.31 10.43 -4.17
N THR A 134 -2.82 11.22 -3.20
CA THR A 134 -3.03 10.94 -1.77
C THR A 134 -4.52 10.94 -1.43
N ALA A 135 -5.02 9.81 -0.94
CA ALA A 135 -6.42 9.61 -0.62
C ALA A 135 -6.59 8.80 0.68
N ILE A 136 -7.74 9.00 1.34
CA ILE A 136 -8.10 8.34 2.59
C ILE A 136 -9.61 8.07 2.61
N VAL A 137 -10.01 6.94 3.17
CA VAL A 137 -11.40 6.52 3.33
C VAL A 137 -11.61 5.88 4.70
N ARG A 138 -12.79 6.10 5.27
CA ARG A 138 -13.27 5.39 6.46
C ARG A 138 -14.14 4.21 6.04
N VAL A 139 -13.86 3.04 6.59
CA VAL A 139 -14.64 1.82 6.42
C VAL A 139 -14.99 1.31 7.81
N PHE A 140 -16.21 1.63 8.28
CA PHE A 140 -16.64 1.38 9.66
C PHE A 140 -15.61 1.88 10.69
N ALA A 141 -15.02 0.98 11.49
CA ALA A 141 -14.00 1.33 12.48
C ALA A 141 -12.62 1.56 11.85
N LEU A 142 -12.37 1.01 10.66
CA LEU A 142 -11.09 1.13 9.97
C LEU A 142 -10.98 2.42 9.17
N VAL A 143 -9.73 2.86 9.03
CA VAL A 143 -9.29 3.86 8.08
C VAL A 143 -8.32 3.19 7.12
N ALA A 144 -8.45 3.48 5.83
CA ALA A 144 -7.53 3.06 4.78
C ALA A 144 -7.07 4.29 4.00
N ALA A 145 -5.77 4.41 3.77
CA ALA A 145 -5.20 5.53 3.03
C ALA A 145 -4.03 5.10 2.14
N ALA A 146 -3.79 5.84 1.07
CA ALA A 146 -2.74 5.59 0.11
C ALA A 146 -2.17 6.88 -0.47
N THR A 147 -0.93 6.83 -0.95
CA THR A 147 -0.27 7.90 -1.70
C THR A 147 0.73 7.31 -2.69
N GLY A 148 0.95 7.97 -3.83
CA GLY A 148 1.86 7.49 -4.87
C GLY A 148 1.30 6.32 -5.67
N LEU A 149 2.18 5.47 -6.18
CA LEU A 149 1.83 4.31 -7.01
C LEU A 149 1.64 3.05 -6.17
N ASN A 150 0.75 2.15 -6.61
CA ASN A 150 0.65 0.80 -6.08
C ASN A 150 1.43 -0.19 -6.96
N GLU A 151 1.58 -1.44 -6.49
CA GLU A 151 2.30 -2.48 -7.23
C GLU A 151 1.79 -2.70 -8.65
N LYS A 152 0.47 -2.73 -8.85
CA LYS A 152 -0.14 -2.91 -10.18
C LYS A 152 0.28 -1.79 -11.14
N ALA A 153 0.21 -0.54 -10.70
CA ALA A 153 0.61 0.61 -11.50
C ALA A 153 2.12 0.64 -11.79
N LEU A 154 2.94 0.17 -10.84
CA LEU A 154 4.39 0.04 -11.04
C LEU A 154 4.73 -1.04 -12.07
N GLN A 155 4.06 -2.20 -11.98
CA GLN A 155 4.20 -3.30 -12.94
C GLN A 155 3.76 -2.88 -14.35
N GLU A 156 2.61 -2.22 -14.49
CA GLU A 156 2.10 -1.68 -15.76
C GLU A 156 3.07 -0.65 -16.37
N ALA A 157 3.75 0.15 -15.53
CA ALA A 157 4.74 1.13 -15.96
C ALA A 157 6.14 0.53 -16.21
N GLY A 158 6.36 -0.76 -15.93
CA GLY A 158 7.69 -1.39 -16.05
C GLY A 158 8.73 -0.87 -15.07
N ILE A 159 8.29 -0.33 -13.92
CA ILE A 159 9.18 0.23 -12.89
C ILE A 159 9.54 -0.86 -11.90
N SER A 160 10.84 -1.14 -11.72
CA SER A 160 11.32 -2.06 -10.70
C SER A 160 11.19 -1.48 -9.30
N TYR A 161 10.67 -2.28 -8.36
CA TYR A 161 10.42 -1.84 -7.00
C TYR A 161 10.61 -2.99 -6.00
N THR A 162 10.76 -2.61 -4.73
CA THR A 162 10.71 -3.49 -3.57
C THR A 162 9.52 -3.08 -2.71
N ALA A 163 8.79 -4.07 -2.20
CA ALA A 163 7.72 -3.89 -1.25
C ALA A 163 8.18 -4.33 0.15
N LEU A 164 7.77 -3.58 1.17
CA LEU A 164 7.90 -3.98 2.57
C LEU A 164 6.58 -3.78 3.31
N HIS A 165 6.34 -4.59 4.34
CA HIS A 165 5.16 -4.51 5.19
C HIS A 165 5.55 -4.38 6.66
N ILE A 166 5.10 -3.29 7.28
CA ILE A 166 5.24 -3.03 8.71
C ILE A 166 3.89 -3.22 9.38
N GLN A 167 3.84 -4.08 10.40
CA GLN A 167 2.73 -4.14 11.34
C GLN A 167 3.19 -3.55 12.68
N GLY A 168 2.73 -2.33 12.95
CA GLY A 168 3.01 -1.60 14.18
C GLY A 168 1.76 -1.39 15.03
N LYS A 169 1.90 -0.51 16.02
CA LYS A 169 0.81 0.04 16.81
C LYS A 169 0.61 1.51 16.47
N SER A 170 -0.59 2.03 16.67
CA SER A 170 -0.92 3.46 16.50
C SER A 170 0.00 4.34 17.35
N HIS A 171 0.28 3.90 18.58
CA HIS A 171 1.15 4.53 19.58
C HIS A 171 1.74 3.49 20.54
N ALA A 172 2.46 3.94 21.58
CA ALA A 172 3.17 3.08 22.51
C ALA A 172 2.29 1.94 23.07
N SER A 173 2.79 0.72 23.00
CA SER A 173 2.03 -0.49 23.33
C SER A 173 1.58 -0.57 24.79
N TYR A 174 2.34 0.05 25.70
CA TYR A 174 2.00 0.10 27.13
C TYR A 174 0.97 1.18 27.46
N PHE A 175 0.66 2.10 26.54
CA PHE A 175 -0.34 3.14 26.76
C PHE A 175 -1.72 2.67 26.27
N PRO A 176 -2.81 2.93 27.04
CA PRO A 176 -4.15 2.47 26.70
C PRO A 176 -4.63 2.91 25.30
N GLY A 177 -5.53 2.11 24.71
CA GLY A 177 -6.21 2.46 23.44
C GLY A 177 -5.35 2.33 22.18
N ASN A 178 -4.17 1.70 22.24
CA ASN A 178 -3.38 1.45 21.04
C ASN A 178 -4.06 0.40 20.15
N THR A 179 -4.08 0.66 18.84
CA THR A 179 -4.66 -0.24 17.84
C THR A 179 -3.60 -0.69 16.84
N PRO A 180 -3.76 -1.85 16.18
CA PRO A 180 -2.87 -2.26 15.10
C PRO A 180 -2.86 -1.25 13.95
N LEU A 181 -1.67 -1.00 13.39
CA LEU A 181 -1.46 -0.23 12.18
C LEU A 181 -0.66 -1.05 11.19
N PHE A 182 -1.18 -1.21 9.99
CA PHE A 182 -0.53 -1.88 8.88
C PHE A 182 -0.06 -0.84 7.89
N LEU A 183 1.23 -0.83 7.58
CA LEU A 183 1.85 0.08 6.64
C LEU A 183 2.57 -0.76 5.58
N LYS A 184 2.35 -0.42 4.32
CA LYS A 184 3.07 -0.95 3.17
C LYS A 184 3.79 0.19 2.49
N VAL A 185 5.07 0.02 2.20
CA VAL A 185 5.88 1.00 1.46
C VAL A 185 6.49 0.34 0.24
N LEU A 186 6.47 1.07 -0.87
CA LEU A 186 7.04 0.68 -2.15
C LEU A 186 8.17 1.66 -2.47
N PHE A 187 9.35 1.15 -2.79
CA PHE A 187 10.51 1.97 -3.11
C PHE A 187 11.29 1.40 -4.30
N ALA A 188 12.00 2.27 -5.01
CA ALA A 188 12.80 1.90 -6.17
C ALA A 188 14.04 1.10 -5.74
N ASN A 189 14.36 0.05 -6.49
CA ASN A 189 15.48 -0.84 -6.17
C ASN A 189 16.86 -0.17 -6.31
N GLU A 190 16.97 0.84 -7.17
CA GLU A 190 18.24 1.47 -7.54
C GLU A 190 18.71 2.49 -6.49
N ASP A 191 17.83 3.39 -6.07
CA ASP A 191 18.16 4.56 -5.23
C ASP A 191 17.34 4.63 -3.92
N GLY A 192 16.42 3.68 -3.72
CA GLY A 192 15.53 3.67 -2.56
C GLY A 192 14.43 4.73 -2.59
N ARG A 193 14.27 5.50 -3.69
CA ARG A 193 13.24 6.54 -3.79
C ARG A 193 11.87 5.94 -3.50
N ILE A 194 11.10 6.60 -2.64
CA ILE A 194 9.77 6.11 -2.26
C ILE A 194 8.80 6.33 -3.44
N LEU A 195 8.15 5.25 -3.87
CA LEU A 195 7.26 5.22 -5.04
C LEU A 195 5.78 5.26 -4.64
N GLY A 196 5.46 4.78 -3.44
CA GLY A 196 4.11 4.83 -2.91
C GLY A 196 3.99 4.16 -1.55
N ALA A 197 2.87 4.41 -0.88
CA ALA A 197 2.58 3.85 0.41
C ALA A 197 1.08 3.60 0.59
N GLN A 198 0.76 2.62 1.42
CA GLN A 198 -0.60 2.27 1.81
C GLN A 198 -0.64 2.00 3.30
N ALA A 199 -1.66 2.47 4.00
CA ALA A 199 -1.83 2.19 5.42
C ALA A 199 -3.29 1.86 5.76
N ILE A 200 -3.47 0.91 6.68
CA ILE A 200 -4.78 0.48 7.20
C ILE A 200 -4.70 0.31 8.71
N GLY A 201 -5.73 0.74 9.43
CA GLY A 201 -5.84 0.60 10.88
C GLY A 201 -6.97 1.46 11.44
N GLU A 202 -7.27 1.34 12.73
CA GLU A 202 -8.33 2.15 13.36
C GLU A 202 -7.85 3.59 13.64
N ASN A 203 -6.57 3.75 14.03
CA ASN A 203 -6.02 5.03 14.45
C ASN A 203 -4.63 5.32 13.86
N GLY A 204 -4.38 6.59 13.57
CA GLY A 204 -3.07 7.11 13.16
C GLY A 204 -2.63 6.75 11.75
N VAL A 205 -3.55 6.32 10.88
CA VAL A 205 -3.33 5.98 9.46
C VAL A 205 -3.04 7.23 8.64
N ASP A 206 -3.88 8.25 8.80
CA ASP A 206 -3.74 9.60 8.24
C ASP A 206 -2.33 10.17 8.47
N LYS A 207 -1.88 10.19 9.73
CA LYS A 207 -0.57 10.72 10.12
C LYS A 207 0.58 10.06 9.34
N ARG A 208 0.55 8.72 9.16
CA ARG A 208 1.64 8.00 8.48
C ARG A 208 1.61 8.25 6.98
N ILE A 209 0.43 8.33 6.38
CA ILE A 209 0.30 8.63 4.95
C ILE A 209 0.67 10.08 4.66
N ASP A 210 0.34 11.04 5.53
CA ASP A 210 0.75 12.44 5.34
C ASP A 210 2.27 12.63 5.43
N ILE A 211 2.93 11.94 6.39
CA ILE A 211 4.40 11.93 6.48
C ILE A 211 5.01 11.33 5.21
N LEU A 212 4.52 10.17 4.75
CA LEU A 212 5.06 9.51 3.56
C LEU A 212 4.76 10.28 2.27
N ALA A 213 3.58 10.90 2.14
CA ALA A 213 3.26 11.77 1.03
C ALA A 213 4.21 12.99 0.99
N THR A 214 4.54 13.54 2.16
CA THR A 214 5.52 14.62 2.30
C THR A 214 6.92 14.15 1.90
N ALA A 215 7.35 12.97 2.36
CA ALA A 215 8.64 12.40 2.02
C ALA A 215 8.77 12.12 0.51
N ILE A 216 7.74 11.56 -0.13
CA ILE A 216 7.70 11.34 -1.59
C ILE A 216 7.79 12.68 -2.33
N LYS A 217 7.03 13.69 -1.89
CA LYS A 217 7.07 15.06 -2.44
C LYS A 217 8.46 15.71 -2.31
N ALA A 218 9.19 15.39 -1.26
CA ALA A 218 10.54 15.87 -1.00
C ALA A 218 11.61 15.06 -1.75
N GLY A 219 11.24 14.00 -2.47
CA GLY A 219 12.18 13.14 -3.20
C GLY A 219 13.00 12.23 -2.30
N MET A 220 12.55 11.96 -1.08
CA MET A 220 13.30 11.16 -0.11
C MET A 220 13.41 9.69 -0.53
N SER A 221 14.55 9.11 -0.20
CA SER A 221 14.79 7.66 -0.19
C SER A 221 14.22 7.04 1.09
N VAL A 222 13.85 5.76 1.02
CA VAL A 222 13.45 4.97 2.20
C VAL A 222 14.56 4.92 3.24
N ALA A 223 15.83 5.01 2.81
CA ALA A 223 17.02 5.07 3.66
C ALA A 223 17.06 6.32 4.56
N GLU A 224 16.33 7.39 4.22
CA GLU A 224 16.30 8.65 4.97
C GLU A 224 15.15 8.71 5.99
N LEU A 225 14.15 7.82 5.89
CA LEU A 225 13.05 7.76 6.84
C LEU A 225 13.46 7.49 8.31
N PRO A 226 14.56 6.77 8.62
CA PRO A 226 15.05 6.61 9.99
C PRO A 226 15.41 7.94 10.68
N GLU A 227 15.84 8.95 9.91
CA GLU A 227 16.31 10.25 10.44
C GLU A 227 15.15 11.23 10.71
N LEU A 228 13.91 10.88 10.34
CA LEU A 228 12.76 11.73 10.63
C LEU A 228 12.49 11.80 12.13
N GLU A 229 12.77 12.97 12.73
CA GLU A 229 12.45 13.30 14.12
C GLU A 229 10.96 13.65 14.24
N LEU A 230 10.14 12.64 14.53
CA LEU A 230 8.69 12.78 14.65
C LEU A 230 8.28 13.03 16.10
N THR A 231 7.18 13.77 16.30
CA THR A 231 6.65 14.05 17.63
C THR A 231 6.34 12.75 18.39
N TYR A 232 6.92 12.60 19.58
CA TYR A 232 6.75 11.43 20.42
C TYR A 232 6.29 11.79 21.83
N ALA A 233 5.17 11.19 22.24
CA ALA A 233 4.83 10.87 23.62
C ALA A 233 3.96 9.60 23.60
N PRO A 234 3.83 8.86 24.71
CA PRO A 234 3.13 7.57 24.75
C PRO A 234 1.72 7.56 24.13
N PRO A 235 0.87 8.61 24.26
CA PRO A 235 -0.47 8.63 23.66
C PRO A 235 -0.50 8.80 22.13
N PHE A 236 0.60 9.22 21.49
CA PHE A 236 0.59 9.69 20.10
C PHE A 236 1.49 8.88 19.16
N GLY A 237 2.50 8.21 19.69
CA GLY A 237 3.49 7.49 18.90
C GLY A 237 4.34 6.55 19.73
N SER A 238 5.40 6.06 19.09
CA SER A 238 6.45 5.23 19.68
C SER A 238 7.79 5.93 19.49
N ALA A 239 8.80 5.58 20.28
CA ALA A 239 10.15 6.17 20.16
C ALA A 239 10.74 5.99 18.74
N LYS A 240 10.33 4.93 18.04
CA LYS A 240 10.49 4.76 16.60
C LYS A 240 9.09 4.62 16.00
N ASP A 241 8.68 5.59 15.21
CA ASP A 241 7.37 5.54 14.54
C ASP A 241 7.35 4.41 13.49
N PRO A 242 6.19 3.83 13.15
CA PRO A 242 6.04 2.96 12.00
C PRO A 242 6.70 3.48 10.70
N VAL A 243 6.76 4.80 10.46
CA VAL A 243 7.54 5.36 9.35
C VAL A 243 9.04 5.12 9.50
N ASN A 244 9.61 5.39 10.68
CA ASN A 244 11.04 5.11 10.92
C ASN A 244 11.32 3.61 10.79
N MET A 245 10.41 2.76 11.29
CA MET A 245 10.53 1.30 11.17
C MET A 245 10.51 0.83 9.72
N ALA A 246 9.66 1.41 8.86
CA ALA A 246 9.71 1.17 7.42
C ALA A 246 11.06 1.59 6.82
N GLY A 247 11.60 2.72 7.27
CA GLY A 247 12.93 3.19 6.91
C GLY A 247 14.05 2.20 7.24
N TYR A 248 14.09 1.72 8.49
CA TYR A 248 15.10 0.74 8.91
C TYR A 248 15.03 -0.56 8.12
N VAL A 249 13.82 -1.06 7.83
CA VAL A 249 13.65 -2.26 7.00
C VAL A 249 14.10 -1.99 5.56
N GLY A 250 13.68 -0.87 4.96
CA GLY A 250 14.10 -0.48 3.61
C GLY A 250 15.61 -0.30 3.48
N LEU A 251 16.25 0.35 4.45
CA LEU A 251 17.70 0.51 4.51
C LEU A 251 18.42 -0.85 4.55
N ASN A 252 17.97 -1.76 5.41
CA ASN A 252 18.56 -3.11 5.49
C ASN A 252 18.45 -3.88 4.18
N LEU A 253 17.34 -3.70 3.43
CA LEU A 253 17.15 -4.33 2.13
C LEU A 253 18.06 -3.70 1.06
N LEU A 254 18.16 -2.37 1.02
CA LEU A 254 19.02 -1.64 0.08
C LEU A 254 20.51 -1.95 0.27
N GLU A 255 20.96 -2.07 1.52
CA GLU A 255 22.35 -2.38 1.85
C GLU A 255 22.68 -3.89 1.74
N GLY A 256 21.70 -4.73 1.38
CA GLY A 256 21.86 -6.19 1.31
C GLY A 256 22.08 -6.86 2.68
N LEU A 257 21.85 -6.15 3.78
CA LEU A 257 21.88 -6.72 5.12
C LEU A 257 20.72 -7.69 5.35
N SER A 258 19.59 -7.45 4.72
CA SER A 258 18.44 -8.35 4.74
C SER A 258 18.02 -8.68 3.31
N GLU A 259 17.50 -9.88 3.12
CA GLU A 259 16.79 -10.28 1.92
C GLU A 259 15.42 -10.80 2.33
N SER A 260 14.40 -10.45 1.57
CA SER A 260 13.03 -10.88 1.87
C SER A 260 12.33 -11.44 0.65
N ILE A 261 11.40 -12.35 0.90
CA ILE A 261 10.40 -12.78 -0.08
C ILE A 261 9.03 -12.25 0.32
N GLN A 262 8.16 -12.08 -0.67
CA GLN A 262 6.76 -11.75 -0.48
C GLN A 262 5.92 -13.00 -0.22
N TRP A 263 4.74 -12.82 0.38
CA TRP A 263 3.79 -13.89 0.69
C TRP A 263 3.46 -14.78 -0.52
N HIS A 264 3.36 -14.22 -1.72
CA HIS A 264 3.04 -14.97 -2.94
C HIS A 264 4.22 -15.77 -3.52
N GLN A 265 5.44 -15.57 -3.02
CA GLN A 265 6.65 -16.25 -3.49
C GLN A 265 6.98 -17.50 -2.66
N LEU A 266 6.36 -17.65 -1.47
CA LEU A 266 6.73 -18.71 -0.52
C LEU A 266 6.57 -20.12 -1.12
N ASN A 267 5.49 -20.38 -1.84
CA ASN A 267 5.24 -21.69 -2.42
C ASN A 267 6.25 -22.04 -3.52
N GLU A 268 6.69 -21.06 -4.31
CA GLU A 268 7.73 -21.24 -5.31
C GLU A 268 9.10 -21.52 -4.66
N GLU A 269 9.47 -20.77 -3.62
CA GLU A 269 10.72 -20.99 -2.87
C GLU A 269 10.74 -22.38 -2.20
N LYS A 270 9.62 -22.83 -1.62
CA LYS A 270 9.46 -24.20 -1.09
C LYS A 270 9.62 -25.26 -2.19
N ALA A 271 9.02 -25.04 -3.37
CA ALA A 271 9.15 -25.94 -4.51
C ALA A 271 10.59 -26.03 -5.03
N ASN A 272 11.36 -24.96 -4.91
CA ASN A 272 12.79 -24.90 -5.24
C ASN A 272 13.71 -25.51 -4.14
N GLY A 273 13.12 -26.07 -3.08
CA GLY A 273 13.84 -26.81 -2.04
C GLY A 273 14.15 -26.00 -0.78
N ALA A 274 13.63 -24.77 -0.65
CA ALA A 274 13.76 -24.02 0.59
C ALA A 274 12.89 -24.62 1.71
N ILE A 275 13.38 -24.59 2.94
CA ILE A 275 12.58 -24.92 4.13
C ILE A 275 12.01 -23.67 4.77
N LEU A 276 10.83 -23.79 5.37
CA LEU A 276 10.22 -22.72 6.15
C LEU A 276 10.51 -22.91 7.64
N LEU A 277 11.13 -21.92 8.27
CA LEU A 277 11.43 -21.90 9.70
C LEU A 277 10.55 -20.86 10.41
N ASP A 278 9.62 -21.32 11.24
CA ASP A 278 8.81 -20.48 12.12
C ASP A 278 9.54 -20.26 13.46
N VAL A 279 9.83 -19.00 13.76
CA VAL A 279 10.55 -18.59 14.98
C VAL A 279 9.67 -17.97 16.06
N ARG A 280 8.33 -18.11 15.94
CA ARG A 280 7.38 -17.70 16.98
C ARG A 280 7.48 -18.60 18.22
N ASN A 281 6.89 -18.16 19.32
CA ASN A 281 6.77 -18.99 20.52
C ASN A 281 5.65 -20.03 20.36
N GLN A 282 5.72 -21.14 21.10
CA GLN A 282 4.77 -22.25 20.99
C GLN A 282 3.30 -21.81 21.10
N VAL A 283 2.98 -20.91 22.04
CA VAL A 283 1.61 -20.42 22.26
C VAL A 283 1.05 -19.65 21.05
N GLU A 284 1.92 -19.03 20.23
CA GLU A 284 1.46 -18.32 19.04
C GLU A 284 1.03 -19.28 17.93
N LEU A 285 1.61 -20.50 17.88
CA LEU A 285 1.25 -21.54 16.91
C LEU A 285 -0.14 -22.13 17.20
N GLU A 286 -0.68 -21.95 18.40
CA GLU A 286 -2.07 -22.33 18.73
C GLU A 286 -3.10 -21.51 17.94
N ASN A 287 -2.70 -20.32 17.45
CA ASN A 287 -3.52 -19.49 16.55
C ASN A 287 -3.24 -19.77 15.07
N GLY A 288 -2.62 -20.91 14.78
CA GLY A 288 -2.31 -21.40 13.45
C GLY A 288 -0.86 -21.21 13.03
N LYS A 289 -0.46 -21.97 12.01
CA LYS A 289 0.87 -21.91 11.40
C LYS A 289 0.81 -22.20 9.90
N ILE A 290 1.87 -21.83 9.18
CA ILE A 290 2.01 -22.17 7.76
C ILE A 290 2.35 -23.65 7.67
N LYS A 291 1.69 -24.36 6.74
CA LYS A 291 1.91 -25.78 6.49
C LYS A 291 3.38 -26.10 6.22
N ASP A 292 3.83 -27.22 6.76
CA ASP A 292 5.20 -27.75 6.65
C ASP A 292 6.30 -26.81 7.22
N SER A 293 5.95 -25.95 8.18
CA SER A 293 6.95 -25.16 8.90
C SER A 293 7.70 -26.00 9.94
N ILE A 294 9.02 -25.85 9.97
CA ILE A 294 9.88 -26.28 11.08
C ILE A 294 9.79 -25.22 12.16
N HIS A 295 9.67 -25.62 13.42
CA HIS A 295 9.52 -24.70 14.54
C HIS A 295 10.75 -24.69 15.44
N ILE A 296 11.41 -23.53 15.53
CA ILE A 296 12.49 -23.28 16.48
C ILE A 296 12.29 -21.84 16.99
N PRO A 297 11.80 -21.64 18.23
CA PRO A 297 11.62 -20.32 18.81
C PRO A 297 12.90 -19.46 18.70
N LEU A 298 12.74 -18.16 18.42
CA LEU A 298 13.88 -17.26 18.22
C LEU A 298 14.92 -17.33 19.35
N ASP A 299 14.46 -17.39 20.60
CA ASP A 299 15.33 -17.39 21.78
C ASP A 299 16.14 -18.69 21.93
N GLU A 300 15.69 -19.78 21.31
CA GLU A 300 16.38 -21.08 21.28
C GLU A 300 17.24 -21.26 20.04
N LEU A 301 17.00 -20.48 18.97
CA LEU A 301 17.58 -20.66 17.64
C LEU A 301 19.10 -20.76 17.66
N ARG A 302 19.78 -19.94 18.47
CA ARG A 302 21.26 -19.94 18.53
C ARG A 302 21.83 -21.25 19.08
N ASN A 303 21.11 -21.88 20.01
CA ASN A 303 21.52 -23.15 20.63
C ASN A 303 21.11 -24.36 19.78
N ARG A 304 20.08 -24.18 18.96
CA ARG A 304 19.48 -25.24 18.11
C ARG A 304 19.85 -25.11 16.64
N ILE A 305 20.78 -24.21 16.29
CA ILE A 305 21.15 -23.92 14.90
C ILE A 305 21.67 -25.15 14.16
N SER A 306 22.29 -26.10 14.87
CA SER A 306 22.78 -27.37 14.31
C SER A 306 21.67 -28.31 13.82
N GLU A 307 20.41 -28.07 14.20
CA GLU A 307 19.26 -28.80 13.64
C GLU A 307 19.00 -28.43 12.17
N LEU A 308 19.53 -27.29 11.72
CA LEU A 308 19.38 -26.77 10.37
C LEU A 308 20.61 -27.12 9.52
N LYS A 309 20.38 -27.63 8.31
CA LYS A 309 21.43 -27.96 7.34
C LYS A 309 21.83 -26.72 6.55
N LYS A 310 23.13 -26.45 6.44
CA LYS A 310 23.66 -25.21 5.81
C LYS A 310 23.44 -25.16 4.30
N GLU A 311 23.32 -26.32 3.67
CA GLU A 311 23.16 -26.47 2.24
C GLU A 311 21.72 -26.23 1.77
N ILE A 312 20.76 -26.18 2.70
CA ILE A 312 19.34 -26.00 2.40
C ILE A 312 18.98 -24.52 2.58
N PRO A 313 18.44 -23.83 1.56
CA PRO A 313 17.94 -22.47 1.70
C PRO A 313 16.83 -22.39 2.74
N ILE A 314 16.82 -21.32 3.54
CA ILE A 314 15.86 -21.14 4.63
C ILE A 314 15.03 -19.89 4.36
N ILE A 315 13.72 -20.02 4.44
CA ILE A 315 12.81 -18.89 4.60
C ILE A 315 12.42 -18.82 6.07
N VAL A 316 12.71 -17.70 6.74
CA VAL A 316 12.27 -17.50 8.13
C VAL A 316 10.96 -16.73 8.18
N THR A 317 10.08 -17.12 9.09
CA THR A 317 8.84 -16.40 9.37
C THR A 317 8.68 -16.19 10.87
N CYS A 318 8.00 -15.12 11.23
CA CYS A 318 7.48 -14.93 12.58
C CYS A 318 6.09 -14.28 12.49
N GLN A 319 5.54 -13.75 13.59
CA GLN A 319 4.20 -13.15 13.53
C GLN A 319 4.09 -11.97 12.57
N VAL A 320 5.08 -11.07 12.54
CA VAL A 320 5.01 -9.78 11.82
C VAL A 320 6.28 -9.40 11.06
N GLY A 321 7.20 -10.36 10.86
CA GLY A 321 8.49 -10.16 10.19
C GLY A 321 9.65 -9.70 11.07
N LEU A 322 9.42 -9.00 12.19
CA LEU A 322 10.52 -8.47 13.04
C LEU A 322 11.44 -9.55 13.62
N ARG A 323 10.88 -10.55 14.32
CA ARG A 323 11.65 -11.68 14.85
C ARG A 323 12.23 -12.57 13.74
N GLY A 324 11.56 -12.63 12.58
CA GLY A 324 12.07 -13.31 11.39
C GLY A 324 13.35 -12.65 10.89
N TYR A 325 13.38 -11.32 10.79
CA TYR A 325 14.60 -10.57 10.49
C TYR A 325 15.72 -10.85 11.50
N LEU A 326 15.43 -10.90 12.81
CA LEU A 326 16.46 -11.25 13.80
C LEU A 326 17.02 -12.67 13.59
N ALA A 327 16.15 -13.64 13.29
CA ALA A 327 16.56 -15.00 12.95
C ALA A 327 17.39 -15.04 11.66
N GLU A 328 16.98 -14.31 10.63
CA GLU A 328 17.72 -14.16 9.38
C GLU A 328 19.15 -13.66 9.65
N ARG A 329 19.30 -12.61 10.47
CA ARG A 329 20.63 -12.06 10.82
C ARG A 329 21.47 -13.04 11.62
N ILE A 330 20.87 -13.80 12.55
CA ILE A 330 21.57 -14.86 13.29
C ILE A 330 22.10 -15.92 12.33
N LEU A 331 21.26 -16.39 11.42
CA LEU A 331 21.58 -17.47 10.49
C LEU A 331 22.56 -17.03 9.40
N LYS A 332 22.40 -15.83 8.82
CA LYS A 332 23.35 -15.24 7.86
C LYS A 332 24.75 -15.12 8.47
N ASN A 333 24.86 -14.63 9.71
CA ASN A 333 26.14 -14.55 10.41
C ASN A 333 26.76 -15.92 10.72
N ALA A 334 25.97 -16.99 10.75
CA ALA A 334 26.44 -18.37 10.89
C ALA A 334 26.74 -19.06 9.53
N GLY A 335 26.57 -18.35 8.42
CA GLY A 335 26.87 -18.82 7.06
C GLY A 335 25.74 -19.60 6.38
N TYR A 336 24.48 -19.39 6.77
CA TYR A 336 23.31 -19.97 6.10
C TYR A 336 22.79 -19.06 5.00
N GLN A 337 22.20 -19.64 3.95
CA GLN A 337 21.42 -18.91 2.94
C GLN A 337 19.99 -18.71 3.45
N VAL A 338 19.64 -17.48 3.81
CA VAL A 338 18.36 -17.20 4.46
C VAL A 338 17.70 -15.95 3.89
N LYS A 339 16.38 -16.00 3.70
CA LYS A 339 15.53 -14.84 3.42
C LYS A 339 14.40 -14.76 4.46
N ASN A 340 13.92 -13.55 4.73
CA ASN A 340 12.80 -13.31 5.63
C ASN A 340 11.46 -13.25 4.87
N LEU A 341 10.40 -13.82 5.42
CA LEU A 341 9.04 -13.68 4.89
C LEU A 341 8.49 -12.31 5.31
N ASP A 342 8.40 -11.37 4.37
CA ASP A 342 7.90 -10.01 4.62
C ASP A 342 6.46 -10.04 5.14
N GLY A 343 6.16 -9.21 6.14
CA GLY A 343 4.89 -9.21 6.87
C GLY A 343 4.60 -10.43 7.76
N GLY A 344 5.38 -11.51 7.64
CA GLY A 344 5.28 -12.72 8.44
C GLY A 344 3.93 -13.45 8.35
N PHE A 345 3.67 -14.32 9.32
CA PHE A 345 2.46 -15.13 9.43
C PHE A 345 1.17 -14.29 9.42
N SER A 346 1.16 -13.15 10.12
CA SER A 346 -0.03 -12.29 10.22
C SER A 346 -0.50 -11.80 8.86
N LEU A 347 0.44 -11.40 7.99
CA LEU A 347 0.11 -11.03 6.62
C LEU A 347 -0.30 -12.26 5.81
N TYR A 348 0.48 -13.33 5.89
CA TYR A 348 0.24 -14.57 5.14
C TYR A 348 -1.14 -15.15 5.39
N GLN A 349 -1.52 -15.39 6.64
CA GLN A 349 -2.83 -15.94 7.01
C GLN A 349 -3.98 -15.02 6.60
N THR A 350 -3.74 -13.70 6.57
CA THR A 350 -4.78 -12.74 6.17
C THR A 350 -5.08 -12.89 4.69
N ILE A 351 -4.05 -13.13 3.85
CA ILE A 351 -4.20 -13.19 2.40
C ILE A 351 -4.54 -14.62 1.93
N LEU A 352 -3.94 -15.64 2.55
CA LEU A 352 -4.04 -17.05 2.18
C LEU A 352 -4.54 -17.91 3.36
N PRO A 353 -5.77 -17.67 3.87
CA PRO A 353 -6.29 -18.41 5.02
C PRO A 353 -6.46 -19.92 4.78
N GLY A 354 -6.53 -20.39 3.52
CA GLY A 354 -6.56 -21.82 3.19
C GLY A 354 -5.22 -22.55 3.26
N GLU A 355 -4.12 -21.80 3.37
CA GLU A 355 -2.75 -22.34 3.39
C GLU A 355 -2.15 -22.42 4.81
N VAL A 356 -2.95 -22.12 5.82
CA VAL A 356 -2.58 -22.27 7.24
C VAL A 356 -3.30 -23.47 7.86
N GLU A 357 -2.73 -24.02 8.93
CA GLU A 357 -3.30 -25.12 9.74
C GLU A 357 -3.38 -24.76 11.22
#